data_AF-A0AB38D7I6-F1
#
_entry.id   AF-A0AB38D7I6-F1
#
_cell.length_a   1.000
_cell.length_b   1.000
_cell.length_c   1.000
_cell.angle_alpha   90.00
_cell.angle_beta   90.00
_cell.angle_gamma   90.00
#
_symmetry.space_group_name_H-M   'P 1'
#
loop_
_entity.id
_entity.type
_entity.pdbx_description
1 polymer ?
#
loop_
_entity_poly.entity_id
_entity_poly.type
_entity_poly.pdbx_seq_one_letter_code
_entity_poly.pdbx_strand_id
1 'polypeptide(L)'
;MDDLLQVDPDALLSFAQQLDERAGDLERGLADERGKVEDAVRRSGSFYTKDGRVSPVFKPMGSAVSKVLDHAESNVAAVTATLRNDAQLLRELVDAHDDAERRAARGWESGELQVRRG
;
A
#
# COMPACT_ATOMS: atom_id res chain seq x y z
N MET A 1 25.44 -19.51 -20.26
CA MET A 1 24.17 -18.99 -20.78
C MET A 1 23.09 -19.81 -20.12
N ASP A 2 22.62 -19.36 -18.96
CA ASP A 2 21.32 -19.72 -18.36
C ASP A 2 21.18 -18.93 -17.05
N ASP A 3 21.09 -17.60 -17.19
CA ASP A 3 20.39 -16.76 -16.21
C ASP A 3 18.93 -16.70 -16.67
N LEU A 4 18.28 -17.87 -16.72
CA LEU A 4 16.83 -17.91 -16.71
C LEU A 4 16.44 -17.41 -15.32
N LEU A 5 15.96 -16.17 -15.26
CA LEU A 5 15.26 -15.64 -14.08
C LEU A 5 14.23 -16.70 -13.66
N GLN A 6 14.56 -17.49 -12.64
CA GLN A 6 13.59 -18.35 -11.99
C GLN A 6 12.63 -17.41 -11.27
N VAL A 7 11.51 -17.14 -11.95
CA VAL A 7 10.38 -16.46 -11.35
C VAL A 7 9.81 -17.44 -10.32
N ASP A 8 9.68 -17.00 -9.08
CA ASP A 8 8.96 -17.71 -8.02
C ASP A 8 7.59 -17.02 -7.86
N PRO A 9 6.53 -17.54 -8.49
CA PRO A 9 5.22 -16.90 -8.49
C PRO A 9 4.64 -16.77 -7.08
N ASP A 10 4.83 -17.79 -6.24
CA ASP A 10 4.32 -17.81 -4.87
C ASP A 10 4.99 -16.73 -4.02
N ALA A 11 6.32 -16.56 -4.18
CA ALA A 11 7.04 -15.49 -3.50
C ALA A 11 6.57 -14.09 -3.95
N LEU A 12 6.32 -13.90 -5.25
CA LEU A 12 5.83 -12.62 -5.79
C LEU A 12 4.40 -12.31 -5.30
N LEU A 13 3.51 -13.31 -5.26
CA LEU A 13 2.16 -13.15 -4.72
C LEU A 13 2.16 -12.85 -3.22
N SER A 14 3.03 -13.55 -2.46
CA SER A 14 3.24 -13.27 -1.03
C SER A 14 3.75 -11.85 -0.80
N PHE A 15 4.71 -11.40 -1.62
CA PHE A 15 5.20 -10.03 -1.54
C PHE A 15 4.13 -9.00 -1.90
N ALA A 16 3.32 -9.24 -2.94
CA ALA A 16 2.18 -8.39 -3.28
C ALA A 16 1.18 -8.28 -2.12
N GLN A 17 0.87 -9.39 -1.44
CA GLN A 17 0.03 -9.37 -0.24
C GLN A 17 0.65 -8.53 0.89
N GLN A 18 1.96 -8.67 1.14
CA GLN A 18 2.65 -7.88 2.14
C GLN A 18 2.59 -6.38 1.83
N LEU A 19 2.69 -5.97 0.57
CA LEU A 19 2.55 -4.56 0.17
C LEU A 19 1.15 -4.02 0.52
N ASP A 20 0.09 -4.78 0.25
CA ASP A 20 -1.28 -4.41 0.60
C ASP A 20 -1.49 -4.33 2.12
N GLU A 21 -0.93 -5.27 2.87
CA GLU A 21 -0.96 -5.26 4.34
C GLU A 21 -0.24 -4.03 4.90
N ARG A 22 0.96 -3.72 4.38
CA ARG A 22 1.71 -2.52 4.77
C ARG A 22 0.98 -1.23 4.43
N ALA A 23 0.32 -1.17 3.27
CA ALA A 23 -0.54 -0.04 2.93
C ALA A 23 -1.67 0.13 3.95
N GLY A 24 -2.37 -0.94 4.31
CA GLY A 24 -3.41 -0.91 5.33
C GLY A 24 -2.91 -0.55 6.73
N ASP A 25 -1.72 -1.01 7.11
CA ASP A 25 -1.11 -0.67 8.40
C ASP A 25 -0.73 0.81 8.49
N LEU A 26 -0.24 1.41 7.40
CA LEU A 26 0.09 2.84 7.36
C LEU A 26 -1.16 3.72 7.50
N GLU A 27 -2.25 3.37 6.81
CA GLU A 27 -3.52 4.09 6.91
C GLU A 27 -4.11 4.00 8.32
N ARG A 28 -4.11 2.82 8.93
CA ARG A 28 -4.58 2.61 10.32
C ARG A 28 -3.71 3.37 11.31
N GLY A 29 -2.38 3.24 11.19
CA GLY A 29 -1.43 3.91 12.08
C GLY A 29 -1.55 5.44 12.03
N LEU A 30 -1.76 6.01 10.84
CA LEU A 30 -2.00 7.45 10.72
C LEU A 30 -3.32 7.88 11.38
N ALA A 31 -4.41 7.13 11.16
CA ALA A 31 -5.70 7.44 11.76
C ALA A 31 -5.63 7.41 13.30
N ASP A 32 -4.93 6.43 13.87
CA ASP A 32 -4.71 6.32 15.31
C ASP A 32 -3.90 7.51 15.85
N GLU A 33 -2.81 7.88 15.19
CA GLU A 33 -1.98 9.03 15.60
C GLU A 33 -2.72 10.36 15.45
N ARG A 34 -3.50 10.54 14.37
CA ARG A 34 -4.37 11.71 14.19
C ARG A 34 -5.34 11.86 15.35
N GLY A 35 -6.02 10.78 15.73
CA GLY A 35 -6.94 10.78 16.87
C GLY A 35 -6.25 11.21 18.17
N LYS A 36 -5.05 10.67 18.45
CA LYS A 36 -4.26 11.04 19.63
C LYS A 36 -3.85 12.51 19.64
N VAL A 37 -3.41 13.03 18.49
CA VAL A 37 -2.97 14.43 18.35
C VAL A 37 -4.15 15.40 18.51
N GLU A 38 -5.26 15.14 17.82
CA GLU A 38 -6.48 15.97 17.93
C GLU A 38 -7.04 15.97 19.36
N ASP A 39 -7.05 14.80 20.02
CA ASP A 39 -7.39 14.65 21.42
C ASP A 39 -6.50 15.49 22.33
N ALA A 40 -5.19 15.47 22.11
CA ALA A 40 -4.23 16.25 22.88
C ALA A 40 -4.46 17.75 22.69
N VAL A 41 -4.63 18.21 21.45
CA VAL A 41 -4.93 19.62 21.14
C VAL A 41 -6.22 20.07 21.81
N ARG A 42 -7.28 19.25 21.76
CA ARG A 42 -8.56 19.53 22.42
C ARG A 42 -8.42 19.66 23.93
N ARG A 43 -7.72 18.71 24.57
CA ARG A 43 -7.46 18.75 26.02
C ARG A 43 -6.69 20.01 26.39
N SER A 44 -5.60 20.31 25.69
CA SER A 44 -4.78 21.49 25.96
C SER A 44 -5.56 22.81 25.77
N GLY A 45 -6.43 22.89 24.77
CA GLY A 45 -7.31 24.05 24.57
C GLY A 45 -8.35 24.22 25.68
N SER A 46 -8.80 23.13 26.31
CA SER A 46 -9.78 23.14 27.40
C SER A 46 -9.21 23.56 28.76
N PHE A 47 -7.91 23.37 29.01
CA PHE A 47 -7.30 23.66 30.32
C PHE A 47 -7.06 25.16 30.60
N TYR A 48 -7.07 26.03 29.58
CA TYR A 48 -6.54 27.40 29.70
C TYR A 48 -7.57 28.53 29.77
N THR A 49 -8.83 28.24 30.12
CA THR A 49 -9.88 29.25 30.02
C THR A 49 -10.73 29.27 31.28
N LYS A 50 -10.45 30.22 32.18
CA LYS A 50 -11.28 30.48 33.38
C LYS A 50 -12.70 30.92 33.01
N ASP A 51 -12.89 31.38 31.77
CA ASP A 51 -14.12 31.97 31.24
C ASP A 51 -14.74 31.16 30.07
N GLY A 52 -14.29 29.93 29.81
CA GLY A 52 -14.80 29.07 28.73
C GLY A 52 -14.41 29.49 27.30
N ARG A 53 -13.57 30.52 27.13
CA ARG A 53 -13.11 31.02 25.82
C ARG A 53 -11.71 30.50 25.48
N VAL A 54 -11.60 29.61 24.47
CA VAL A 54 -10.32 29.09 23.95
C VAL A 54 -9.29 30.21 23.82
N SER A 55 -8.13 30.07 24.46
CA SER A 55 -7.11 31.13 24.49
C SER A 55 -6.68 31.51 23.04
N PRO A 56 -6.43 32.80 22.75
CA PRO A 56 -6.17 33.31 21.40
C PRO A 56 -5.07 32.60 20.62
N VAL A 57 -4.14 31.94 21.32
CA VAL A 57 -3.00 31.20 20.73
C VAL A 57 -3.39 29.78 20.29
N PHE A 58 -4.41 29.18 20.91
CA PHE A 58 -4.81 27.80 20.60
C PHE A 58 -5.60 27.66 19.29
N LYS A 59 -6.35 28.69 18.89
CA LYS A 59 -7.07 28.67 17.59
C LYS A 59 -6.11 28.60 16.40
N PRO A 60 -5.10 29.49 16.29
CA PRO A 60 -4.09 29.40 15.23
C PRO A 60 -3.29 28.10 15.30
N MET A 61 -2.92 27.65 16.50
CA MET A 61 -2.15 26.42 16.68
C MET A 61 -2.95 25.17 16.25
N GLY A 62 -4.22 25.06 16.63
CA GLY A 62 -5.09 23.97 16.18
C GLY A 62 -5.27 23.94 14.66
N SER A 63 -5.38 25.11 14.01
CA SER A 63 -5.43 25.21 12.55
C SER A 63 -4.12 24.76 11.89
N ALA A 64 -2.96 25.12 12.47
CA ALA A 64 -1.67 24.67 11.96
C ALA A 64 -1.50 23.15 12.10
N VAL A 65 -1.89 22.58 13.25
CA VAL A 65 -1.86 21.13 13.48
C VAL A 65 -2.77 20.42 12.48
N SER A 66 -4.00 20.88 12.27
CA SER A 66 -4.91 20.30 11.27
C SER A 66 -4.27 20.27 9.89
N LYS A 67 -3.66 21.38 9.44
CA LYS A 67 -2.99 21.41 8.12
C LYS A 67 -1.85 20.40 8.00
N VAL A 68 -1.06 20.23 9.06
CA VAL A 68 0.03 19.24 9.08
C VAL A 68 -0.53 17.83 9.01
N LEU A 69 -1.62 17.55 9.74
CA LEU A 69 -2.31 16.26 9.70
C LEU A 69 -2.90 15.98 8.32
N ASP A 70 -3.52 16.97 7.68
CA ASP A 70 -4.06 16.83 6.31
C ASP A 70 -2.94 16.56 5.29
N HIS A 71 -1.76 17.17 5.47
CA HIS A 71 -0.58 16.84 4.65
C HIS A 71 -0.06 15.43 4.91
N ALA A 72 -0.04 14.98 6.17
CA ALA A 72 0.34 13.62 6.51
C ALA A 72 -0.60 12.59 5.86
N GLU A 73 -1.91 12.86 5.86
CA GLU A 73 -2.92 12.05 5.15
C GLU A 73 -2.66 12.00 3.66
N SER A 74 -2.43 13.16 3.03
CA SER A 74 -2.11 13.20 1.60
C SER A 74 -0.85 12.40 1.25
N ASN A 75 0.18 12.45 2.10
CA ASN A 75 1.42 11.71 1.88
C ASN A 75 1.21 10.20 2.06
N VAL A 76 0.52 9.79 3.12
CA VAL A 76 0.21 8.37 3.35
C VAL A 76 -0.65 7.84 2.21
N ALA A 77 -1.68 8.57 1.78
CA ALA A 77 -2.51 8.16 0.64
C ALA A 77 -1.70 7.98 -0.65
N ALA A 78 -0.74 8.86 -0.93
CA ALA A 78 0.13 8.72 -2.10
C ALA A 78 1.04 7.48 -2.00
N VAL A 79 1.61 7.23 -0.82
CA VAL A 79 2.46 6.05 -0.58
C VAL A 79 1.63 4.77 -0.68
N THR A 80 0.46 4.69 -0.03
CA THR A 80 -0.38 3.49 -0.06
C THR A 80 -0.96 3.22 -1.43
N ALA A 81 -1.26 4.25 -2.22
CA ALA A 81 -1.63 4.09 -3.63
C ALA A 81 -0.50 3.45 -4.45
N THR A 82 0.75 3.86 -4.19
CA THR A 82 1.93 3.29 -4.86
C THR A 82 2.12 1.83 -4.48
N LEU A 83 2.06 1.50 -3.17
CA LEU A 83 2.20 0.13 -2.69
C LEU A 83 1.14 -0.82 -3.29
N ARG A 84 -0.11 -0.35 -3.37
CA ARG A 84 -1.21 -1.11 -3.99
C ARG A 84 -1.01 -1.29 -5.50
N ASN A 85 -0.49 -0.26 -6.17
CA ASN A 85 -0.17 -0.36 -7.59
C ASN A 85 0.96 -1.38 -7.83
N ASP A 86 2.02 -1.35 -7.03
CA ASP A 86 3.11 -2.33 -7.11
C ASP A 86 2.60 -3.75 -6.84
N ALA A 87 1.74 -3.95 -5.84
CA ALA A 87 1.09 -5.23 -5.57
C ALA A 87 0.28 -5.74 -6.78
N GLN A 88 -0.44 -4.85 -7.46
CA GLN A 88 -1.17 -5.19 -8.67
C GLN A 88 -0.23 -5.59 -9.81
N LEU A 89 0.84 -4.83 -10.06
CA LEU A 89 1.82 -5.14 -11.10
C LEU A 89 2.50 -6.50 -10.88
N LEU A 90 2.76 -6.86 -9.62
CA LEU A 90 3.31 -8.18 -9.27
C LEU A 90 2.33 -9.31 -9.60
N ARG A 91 1.04 -9.13 -9.33
CA ARG A 91 0.00 -10.11 -9.71
C ARG A 91 -0.11 -10.25 -11.22
N GLU A 92 -0.11 -9.13 -11.94
CA GLU A 92 -0.15 -9.12 -13.41
C GLU A 92 1.08 -9.80 -14.02
N LEU A 93 2.26 -9.65 -13.40
CA LEU A 93 3.47 -10.34 -13.82
C LEU A 93 3.35 -11.86 -13.66
N VAL A 94 2.80 -12.33 -12.54
CA VAL A 94 2.55 -13.76 -12.28
C VAL A 94 1.54 -14.32 -13.28
N ASP A 95 0.42 -13.62 -13.51
CA ASP A 95 -0.58 -14.05 -14.49
C ASP A 95 0.02 -14.19 -15.91
N ALA A 96 0.87 -13.22 -16.31
CA ALA A 96 1.56 -13.25 -17.59
C ALA A 96 2.58 -14.40 -17.68
N HIS A 97 3.24 -14.74 -16.57
CA HIS A 97 4.16 -15.87 -16.47
C HIS A 97 3.42 -17.19 -16.65
N ASP A 98 2.33 -17.41 -15.91
CA ASP A 98 1.51 -18.62 -15.99
C ASP A 98 0.90 -18.82 -17.39
N ASP A 99 0.48 -17.73 -18.04
CA ASP A 99 0.00 -17.75 -19.42
C ASP A 99 1.11 -18.15 -20.41
N ALA A 100 2.35 -17.72 -20.16
CA ALA A 100 3.49 -18.09 -20.97
C ALA A 100 3.85 -19.57 -20.79
N GLU A 101 3.86 -20.07 -19.55
CA GLU A 101 4.10 -21.48 -19.26
C GLU A 101 3.02 -22.39 -19.89
N ARG A 102 1.74 -22.02 -19.75
CA ARG A 102 0.63 -22.76 -20.40
C ARG A 102 0.74 -22.78 -21.93
N ARG A 103 1.17 -21.68 -22.54
CA ARG A 103 1.41 -21.62 -23.99
C ARG A 103 2.58 -22.49 -24.41
N ALA A 104 3.68 -22.47 -23.64
CA ALA A 104 4.83 -23.32 -23.89
C ALA A 104 4.44 -24.81 -23.81
N ALA A 105 3.77 -25.23 -22.73
CA ALA A 105 3.32 -26.61 -22.54
C ALA A 105 2.48 -27.14 -23.71
N ARG A 106 1.51 -26.36 -24.20
CA ARG A 106 0.71 -26.74 -25.38
C ARG A 106 1.54 -26.87 -26.67
N GLY A 107 2.55 -26.03 -26.84
CA GLY A 107 3.47 -26.11 -27.98
C GLY A 107 4.28 -27.39 -27.98
N TRP A 108 4.75 -27.84 -26.81
CA TRP A 108 5.46 -29.11 -26.63
C TRP A 108 4.57 -30.32 -26.94
N GLU A 109 3.35 -30.36 -26.42
CA GLU A 109 2.39 -31.45 -26.68
C GLU A 109 2.07 -31.59 -28.19
N SER A 110 1.91 -30.48 -28.89
CA SER A 110 1.68 -30.47 -30.34
C SER A 110 2.90 -30.97 -31.13
N GLY A 111 4.11 -30.65 -30.68
CA GLY A 111 5.36 -31.10 -31.30
C GLY A 111 5.57 -32.61 -31.15
N GLU A 112 5.34 -33.16 -29.96
CA GLU A 112 5.47 -34.60 -29.70
C GLU A 112 4.48 -35.44 -30.53
N LEU A 113 3.24 -34.95 -30.70
CA LEU A 113 2.24 -35.58 -31.56
C LEU A 113 2.64 -35.62 -33.04
N GLN A 114 3.36 -34.61 -33.52
CA GLN A 114 3.85 -34.55 -34.89
C GLN A 114 5.04 -35.49 -35.11
N VAL A 115 5.96 -35.58 -34.13
CA VAL A 115 7.12 -36.50 -34.18
C VAL A 115 6.68 -37.97 -34.08
N ARG A 116 5.62 -38.29 -33.32
CA ARG A 116 5.08 -39.66 -33.23
C ARG A 116 4.28 -40.14 -34.44
N ARG A 117 3.89 -39.23 -35.35
CA ARG A 117 3.08 -39.55 -36.54
C ARG A 117 3.86 -39.52 -37.86
N GLY A 118 5.14 -39.11 -37.83
CA GLY A 118 6.06 -39.18 -38.97
C GLY A 118 6.96 -40.40 -38.90
#